data_AF-I1BHJ0-F1
#
_entry.id   AF-I1BHJ0-F1
#
_cell.length_a   1.000
_cell.length_b   1.000
_cell.length_c   1.000
_cell.angle_alpha   90.00
_cell.angle_beta   90.00
_cell.angle_gamma   90.00
#
_symmetry.space_group_name_H-M   'P 1'
#
loop_
_entity.id
_entity.type
_entity.pdbx_description
1 polymer ?
#
loop_
_entity_poly.entity_id
_entity_poly.type
_entity_poly.pdbx_seq_one_letter_code
_entity_poly.pdbx_strand_id
1 'polypeptide(L)'
;MTASHADILSNLKNYSSCNDDLAITVRRTVLEPFQVDLSRPESIKPSPSPQAFKQMAVRLAPLAMRIVNQNSETFTKLKKENLSKDLYTVAVNCLIDSSFYALTALRHMNTLTTLKPLDIEKTTSNIISKIVDLGEYGRALHELAKFRLLLASVMKVSLSSSKSSKDNNKSIKTASSISGHLSALRESSTNTIGNSLSNSIVPEVIISNQWEQDTINKYHDLFQFPLDTTVNDRTMILLVLAYQMNCIRCFCELKDGALAKCIPYLFEKPGNFLDWCKQLLSVDSAIASKQLDGIQKILSKVAKSYPQNGKQILSFLQIIDILSL
;
A
#
# COMPACT_ATOMS: atom_id res chain seq x y z
N MET A 1 -7.30 32.20 -13.26
CA MET A 1 -8.74 31.90 -13.40
C MET A 1 -9.06 30.66 -12.59
N THR A 2 -10.19 30.63 -11.89
CA THR A 2 -10.69 29.41 -11.23
C THR A 2 -11.57 28.63 -12.21
N ALA A 3 -11.15 27.44 -12.64
CA ALA A 3 -11.98 26.57 -13.46
C ALA A 3 -13.27 26.19 -12.73
N SER A 4 -14.40 26.04 -13.44
CA SER A 4 -15.63 25.63 -12.78
C SER A 4 -15.59 24.15 -12.39
N HIS A 5 -16.39 23.76 -11.41
CA HIS A 5 -16.51 22.36 -11.01
C HIS A 5 -17.01 21.47 -12.17
N ALA A 6 -17.79 22.02 -13.11
CA ALA A 6 -18.26 21.31 -14.29
C ALA A 6 -17.11 21.07 -15.28
N ASP A 7 -16.25 22.07 -15.51
CA ASP A 7 -15.10 21.96 -16.42
C ASP A 7 -14.10 20.92 -15.92
N ILE A 8 -13.78 20.93 -14.62
CA ILE A 8 -12.88 19.95 -13.98
C ILE A 8 -13.41 18.53 -14.20
N LEU A 9 -14.70 18.29 -13.95
CA LEU A 9 -15.31 16.98 -14.15
C LEU A 9 -15.38 16.60 -15.64
N SER A 10 -15.72 17.53 -16.53
CA SER A 10 -15.74 17.27 -17.98
C SER A 10 -14.36 16.84 -18.50
N ASN A 11 -13.31 17.59 -18.11
CA ASN A 11 -11.94 17.33 -18.54
C ASN A 11 -11.39 16.01 -17.95
N LEU A 12 -11.68 15.69 -16.68
CA LEU A 12 -11.29 14.39 -16.09
C LEU A 12 -12.06 13.19 -16.69
N LYS A 13 -13.24 13.42 -17.27
CA LYS A 13 -14.02 12.39 -17.96
C LYS A 13 -13.44 12.10 -19.35
N ASN A 14 -12.86 13.10 -20.00
CA ASN A 14 -12.20 12.98 -21.29
C ASN A 14 -10.69 12.77 -21.09
N TYR A 15 -10.20 11.53 -21.16
CA TYR A 15 -8.79 11.23 -20.95
C TYR A 15 -7.83 11.97 -21.91
N SER A 16 -8.29 12.43 -23.08
CA SER A 16 -7.47 13.26 -23.99
C SER A 16 -7.26 14.70 -23.49
N SER A 17 -8.03 15.15 -22.50
CA SER A 17 -7.88 16.43 -21.80
C SER A 17 -7.16 16.30 -20.46
N CYS A 18 -6.75 15.10 -20.05
CA CYS A 18 -6.01 14.86 -18.82
C CYS A 18 -4.52 15.22 -18.98
N ASN A 19 -4.01 16.08 -18.10
CA ASN A 19 -2.62 16.52 -18.04
C ASN A 19 -2.25 17.04 -16.64
N ASP A 20 -0.98 17.37 -16.43
CA ASP A 20 -0.48 17.81 -15.12
C ASP A 20 -1.15 19.11 -14.65
N ASP A 21 -1.45 20.05 -15.56
CA ASP A 21 -2.16 21.30 -15.25
C ASP A 21 -3.58 21.05 -14.71
N LEU A 22 -4.29 20.04 -15.24
CA LEU A 22 -5.59 19.62 -14.73
C LEU A 22 -5.46 18.99 -13.34
N ALA A 23 -4.45 18.15 -13.11
CA ALA A 23 -4.18 17.58 -11.79
C ALA A 23 -3.82 18.66 -10.75
N ILE A 24 -3.01 19.65 -11.13
CA ILE A 24 -2.68 20.83 -10.32
C ILE A 24 -3.94 21.69 -10.07
N THR A 25 -4.80 21.84 -11.08
CA THR A 25 -6.08 22.56 -10.93
C THR A 25 -6.99 21.84 -9.92
N VAL A 26 -7.10 20.52 -9.99
CA VAL A 26 -7.81 19.72 -8.97
C VAL A 26 -7.20 19.96 -7.58
N ARG A 27 -5.87 19.85 -7.45
CA ARG A 27 -5.16 20.08 -6.16
C ARG A 27 -5.52 21.44 -5.55
N ARG A 28 -5.39 22.51 -6.33
CA ARG A 28 -5.70 23.90 -5.94
C ARG A 28 -7.16 24.09 -5.56
N THR A 29 -8.09 23.41 -6.25
CA THR A 29 -9.53 23.54 -6.01
C THR A 29 -10.04 22.73 -4.83
N VAL A 30 -9.58 21.48 -4.65
CA VAL A 30 -10.17 20.55 -3.67
C VAL A 30 -9.30 20.27 -2.45
N LEU A 31 -7.96 20.30 -2.57
CA LEU A 31 -7.06 19.89 -1.49
C LEU A 31 -6.44 21.09 -0.76
N GLU A 32 -5.85 22.03 -1.48
CA GLU A 32 -5.18 23.21 -0.89
C GLU A 32 -6.04 24.06 0.06
N PRO A 33 -7.38 24.19 -0.09
CA PRO A 33 -8.23 24.87 0.90
C PRO A 33 -8.20 24.26 2.31
N PHE A 34 -7.71 23.03 2.46
CA PHE A 34 -7.62 22.30 3.73
C PHE A 34 -6.18 22.04 4.18
N GLN A 35 -5.18 22.49 3.42
CA GLN A 35 -3.76 22.35 3.76
C GLN A 35 -3.23 23.64 4.40
N VAL A 36 -2.49 23.50 5.50
CA VAL A 36 -1.67 24.58 6.05
C VAL A 36 -0.38 24.63 5.24
N ASP A 37 -0.09 25.74 4.58
CA ASP A 37 1.17 25.91 3.83
C ASP A 37 2.33 26.16 4.81
N LEU A 38 2.98 25.06 5.21
CA LEU A 38 4.17 25.07 6.05
C LEU A 38 5.45 25.50 5.29
N SER A 39 5.38 25.64 3.96
CA SER A 39 6.55 25.93 3.11
C SER A 39 6.80 27.42 2.88
N ARG A 40 5.84 28.28 3.24
CA ARG A 40 5.92 29.75 3.10
C ARG A 40 5.48 30.44 4.38
N PRO A 41 6.40 30.74 5.33
CA PRO A 41 6.09 31.43 6.58
C PRO A 41 5.40 32.80 6.37
N GLU A 42 5.70 33.48 5.27
CA GLU A 42 5.12 34.78 4.91
C GLU A 42 3.71 34.68 4.30
N SER A 43 3.27 33.49 3.88
CA SER A 43 1.92 33.23 3.36
C SER A 43 1.17 32.20 4.19
N ILE A 44 1.38 32.22 5.52
CA ILE A 44 0.46 31.59 6.48
C ILE A 44 -0.89 32.28 6.34
N LYS A 45 -1.73 31.77 5.42
CA LYS A 45 -3.16 32.09 5.42
C LYS A 45 -3.67 31.78 6.83
N PRO A 46 -4.36 32.72 7.50
CA PRO A 46 -4.93 32.44 8.81
C PRO A 46 -5.80 31.19 8.69
N SER A 47 -5.61 30.24 9.60
CA SER A 47 -6.38 28.99 9.61
C SER A 47 -7.87 29.35 9.49
N PRO A 48 -8.60 28.78 8.52
CA PRO A 48 -9.98 29.17 8.28
C PRO A 48 -10.78 28.96 9.57
N SER A 49 -11.67 29.91 9.88
CA SER A 49 -12.54 29.78 11.06
C SER A 49 -13.31 28.45 10.97
N PRO A 50 -13.67 27.81 12.10
CA PRO A 50 -14.39 26.52 12.07
C PRO A 50 -15.67 26.56 11.22
N GLN A 51 -16.33 27.72 11.15
CA GLN A 51 -17.49 27.95 10.28
C GLN A 51 -17.11 28.00 8.79
N ALA A 52 -16.05 28.75 8.43
CA ALA A 52 -15.55 28.80 7.05
C ALA A 52 -15.05 27.42 6.58
N PHE A 53 -14.32 26.69 7.42
CA PHE A 53 -13.90 25.32 7.15
C PHE A 53 -15.11 24.40 6.90
N LYS A 54 -16.16 24.50 7.72
CA LYS A 54 -17.41 23.73 7.54
C LYS A 54 -18.13 24.08 6.24
N GLN A 55 -18.24 25.35 5.88
CA GLN A 55 -18.84 25.78 4.61
C GLN A 55 -18.04 25.27 3.40
N MET A 56 -16.70 25.33 3.45
CA MET A 56 -15.84 24.76 2.42
C MET A 56 -15.97 23.24 2.32
N ALA A 57 -16.02 22.53 3.44
CA ALA A 57 -16.17 21.08 3.49
C ALA A 57 -17.50 20.62 2.86
N VAL A 58 -18.62 21.25 3.24
CA VAL A 58 -19.95 20.96 2.67
C VAL A 58 -19.99 21.21 1.16
N ARG A 59 -19.27 22.23 0.66
CA ARG A 59 -19.21 22.55 -0.78
C ARG A 59 -18.29 21.63 -1.57
N LEU A 60 -17.14 21.22 -1.01
CA LEU A 60 -16.06 20.54 -1.73
C LEU A 60 -16.08 19.01 -1.58
N ALA A 61 -16.61 18.45 -0.49
CA ALA A 61 -16.70 17.00 -0.32
C ALA A 61 -17.53 16.30 -1.44
N PRO A 62 -18.69 16.84 -1.88
CA PRO A 62 -19.42 16.24 -3.00
C PRO A 62 -18.63 16.27 -4.32
N LEU A 63 -17.84 17.33 -4.55
CA LEU A 63 -16.97 17.42 -5.73
C LEU A 63 -15.84 16.39 -5.66
N ALA A 64 -15.16 16.28 -4.52
CA ALA A 64 -14.07 15.33 -4.33
C ALA A 64 -14.57 13.87 -4.50
N MET A 65 -15.73 13.51 -3.95
CA MET A 65 -16.33 12.19 -4.21
C MET A 65 -16.67 11.96 -5.70
N ARG A 66 -17.20 12.98 -6.39
CA ARG A 66 -17.50 12.88 -7.83
C ARG A 66 -16.23 12.69 -8.66
N ILE A 67 -15.13 13.38 -8.34
CA ILE A 67 -13.82 13.21 -8.99
C ILE A 67 -13.34 11.77 -8.84
N VAL A 68 -13.32 11.22 -7.62
CA VAL A 68 -12.79 9.87 -7.39
C VAL A 68 -13.65 8.78 -8.06
N ASN A 69 -14.98 8.89 -7.97
CA ASN A 69 -15.89 7.95 -8.60
C ASN A 69 -15.77 7.99 -10.13
N GLN A 70 -15.74 9.20 -10.72
CA GLN A 70 -15.59 9.37 -12.16
C GLN A 70 -14.23 8.86 -12.66
N ASN A 71 -13.14 9.15 -11.95
CA ASN A 71 -11.81 8.66 -12.32
C ASN A 71 -11.74 7.12 -12.26
N SER A 72 -12.43 6.47 -11.30
CA SER A 72 -12.55 5.00 -11.24
C SER A 72 -13.24 4.41 -12.48
N GLU A 73 -14.27 5.08 -13.00
CA GLU A 73 -14.89 4.73 -14.29
C GLU A 73 -13.94 4.99 -15.47
N THR A 74 -13.27 6.14 -15.50
CA THR A 74 -12.31 6.51 -16.56
C THR A 74 -11.16 5.51 -16.64
N PHE A 75 -10.56 5.09 -15.53
CA PHE A 75 -9.55 4.02 -15.50
C PHE A 75 -10.06 2.71 -16.11
N THR A 76 -11.32 2.35 -15.84
CA THR A 76 -11.95 1.13 -16.37
C THR A 76 -12.18 1.20 -17.88
N LYS A 77 -12.38 2.40 -18.44
CA LYS A 77 -12.43 2.65 -19.89
C LYS A 77 -11.03 2.65 -20.49
N LEU A 78 -10.11 3.41 -19.91
CA LEU A 78 -8.72 3.59 -20.36
C LEU A 78 -7.98 2.26 -20.55
N LYS A 79 -8.24 1.27 -19.69
CA LYS A 79 -7.71 -0.10 -19.82
C LYS A 79 -8.08 -0.82 -21.15
N LYS A 80 -9.14 -0.38 -21.83
CA LYS A 80 -9.64 -0.96 -23.08
C LYS A 80 -9.26 -0.16 -24.33
N GLU A 81 -8.65 1.02 -24.16
CA GLU A 81 -8.33 1.93 -25.24
C GLU A 81 -6.90 1.69 -25.76
N ASN A 82 -6.74 1.67 -27.09
CA ASN A 82 -5.43 1.53 -27.74
C ASN A 82 -4.80 2.92 -27.96
N LEU A 83 -4.33 3.54 -26.88
CA LEU A 83 -3.65 4.83 -26.92
C LEU A 83 -2.15 4.70 -27.20
N SER A 84 -1.56 5.73 -27.79
CA SER A 84 -0.10 5.90 -27.80
C SER A 84 0.43 5.95 -26.37
N LYS A 85 1.60 5.34 -26.12
CA LYS A 85 2.22 5.23 -24.80
C LYS A 85 2.28 6.55 -24.03
N ASP A 86 2.65 7.65 -24.68
CA ASP A 86 2.82 8.94 -24.01
C ASP A 86 1.49 9.53 -23.53
N LEU A 87 0.46 9.55 -24.39
CA LEU A 87 -0.90 9.95 -24.00
C LEU A 87 -1.47 9.07 -22.89
N TYR A 88 -1.19 7.75 -22.92
CA TYR A 88 -1.59 6.83 -21.86
C TYR A 88 -0.94 7.22 -20.53
N THR A 89 0.38 7.37 -20.49
CA THR A 89 1.12 7.74 -19.27
C THR A 89 0.69 9.10 -18.70
N VAL A 90 0.48 10.12 -19.55
CA VAL A 90 0.00 11.44 -19.10
C VAL A 90 -1.42 11.36 -18.53
N ALA A 91 -2.34 10.68 -19.24
CA ALA A 91 -3.72 10.53 -18.77
C ALA A 91 -3.80 9.73 -17.46
N VAL A 92 -3.06 8.63 -17.35
CA VAL A 92 -2.93 7.82 -16.14
C VAL A 92 -2.45 8.66 -14.96
N ASN A 93 -1.32 9.38 -15.10
CA ASN A 93 -0.76 10.16 -14.00
C ASN A 93 -1.73 11.26 -13.53
N CYS A 94 -2.33 12.01 -14.45
CA CYS A 94 -3.33 13.02 -14.12
C CYS A 94 -4.54 12.42 -13.36
N LEU A 95 -5.07 11.28 -13.80
CA LEU A 95 -6.20 10.61 -13.14
C LEU A 95 -5.80 10.04 -11.76
N ILE A 96 -4.57 9.53 -11.60
CA ILE A 96 -4.05 9.05 -10.31
C ILE A 96 -3.90 10.22 -9.34
N ASP A 97 -3.18 11.27 -9.72
CA ASP A 97 -2.88 12.40 -8.85
C ASP A 97 -4.16 13.15 -8.44
N SER A 98 -5.05 13.44 -9.39
CA SER A 98 -6.36 14.04 -9.08
C SER A 98 -7.22 13.17 -8.15
N SER A 99 -7.17 11.84 -8.28
CA SER A 99 -7.86 10.92 -7.36
C SER A 99 -7.27 10.98 -5.95
N PHE A 100 -5.94 10.97 -5.80
CA PHE A 100 -5.30 11.04 -4.49
C PHE A 100 -5.39 12.42 -3.83
N TYR A 101 -5.44 13.51 -4.61
CA TYR A 101 -5.74 14.84 -4.09
C TYR A 101 -7.17 14.91 -3.54
N ALA A 102 -8.15 14.40 -4.28
CA ALA A 102 -9.53 14.33 -3.83
C ALA A 102 -9.72 13.42 -2.60
N LEU A 103 -9.09 12.23 -2.56
CA LEU A 103 -9.09 11.34 -1.39
C LEU A 103 -8.45 12.01 -0.16
N THR A 104 -7.34 12.72 -0.34
CA THR A 104 -6.67 13.44 0.78
C THR A 104 -7.55 14.57 1.30
N ALA A 105 -8.20 15.32 0.40
CA ALA A 105 -9.17 16.35 0.77
C ALA A 105 -10.35 15.78 1.58
N LEU A 106 -10.89 14.64 1.15
CA LEU A 106 -11.97 13.94 1.87
C LEU A 106 -11.56 13.53 3.28
N ARG A 107 -10.30 13.14 3.52
CA ARG A 107 -9.79 12.84 4.87
C ARG A 107 -9.78 14.10 5.76
N HIS A 108 -9.36 15.26 5.24
CA HIS A 108 -9.46 16.52 5.98
C HIS A 108 -10.91 16.92 6.28
N MET A 109 -11.84 16.61 5.37
CA MET A 109 -13.27 16.91 5.53
C MET A 109 -14.04 15.87 6.36
N ASN A 110 -13.46 14.70 6.68
CA ASN A 110 -14.18 13.48 7.07
C ASN A 110 -15.25 13.70 8.16
N THR A 111 -14.89 14.38 9.25
CA THR A 111 -15.77 14.68 10.40
C THR A 111 -16.97 15.58 10.07
N LEU A 112 -16.99 16.18 8.88
CA LEU A 112 -18.03 17.08 8.37
C LEU A 112 -18.74 16.53 7.13
N THR A 113 -18.42 15.29 6.72
CA THR A 113 -19.10 14.56 5.64
C THR A 113 -20.12 13.56 6.19
N THR A 114 -21.04 13.11 5.33
CA THR A 114 -21.98 12.02 5.62
C THR A 114 -21.44 10.64 5.21
N LEU A 115 -20.12 10.50 5.05
CA LEU A 115 -19.48 9.23 4.68
C LEU A 115 -19.55 8.24 5.85
N LYS A 116 -19.71 6.95 5.55
CA LYS A 116 -19.71 5.91 6.59
C LYS A 116 -18.26 5.61 7.01
N PRO A 117 -18.05 5.01 8.19
CA PRO A 117 -16.74 4.51 8.58
C PRO A 117 -16.10 3.64 7.49
N LEU A 118 -14.82 3.91 7.23
CA LEU A 118 -13.98 3.24 6.24
C LEU A 118 -14.37 3.45 4.77
N ASP A 119 -15.31 4.34 4.43
CA ASP A 119 -15.66 4.59 3.03
C ASP A 119 -14.51 5.24 2.24
N ILE A 120 -13.73 6.13 2.86
CA ILE A 120 -12.54 6.73 2.22
C ILE A 120 -11.46 5.67 1.99
N GLU A 121 -11.27 4.77 2.96
CA GLU A 121 -10.28 3.69 2.92
C GLU A 121 -10.66 2.64 1.87
N LYS A 122 -11.93 2.21 1.81
CA LYS A 122 -12.47 1.37 0.71
C LYS A 122 -12.24 2.02 -0.64
N THR A 123 -12.56 3.31 -0.77
CA THR A 123 -12.39 4.04 -2.04
C THR A 123 -10.91 4.15 -2.41
N THR A 124 -10.03 4.38 -1.43
CA THR A 124 -8.56 4.37 -1.63
C THR A 124 -8.09 3.00 -2.12
N SER A 125 -8.50 1.91 -1.47
CA SER A 125 -8.16 0.54 -1.87
C SER A 125 -8.68 0.21 -3.28
N ASN A 126 -9.88 0.65 -3.63
CA ASN A 126 -10.46 0.45 -4.96
C ASN A 126 -9.65 1.19 -6.05
N ILE A 127 -9.25 2.44 -5.80
CA ILE A 127 -8.39 3.21 -6.73
C ILE A 127 -7.03 2.52 -6.89
N ILE A 128 -6.40 2.07 -5.80
CA ILE A 128 -5.15 1.31 -5.87
C ILE A 128 -5.32 0.03 -6.72
N SER A 129 -6.40 -0.73 -6.51
CA SER A 129 -6.70 -1.92 -7.34
C SER A 129 -6.81 -1.57 -8.83
N LYS A 130 -7.41 -0.43 -9.19
CA LYS A 130 -7.48 0.04 -10.59
C LYS A 130 -6.10 0.38 -11.17
N ILE A 131 -5.19 0.94 -10.37
CA ILE A 131 -3.81 1.23 -10.78
C ILE A 131 -3.03 -0.07 -11.02
N VAL A 132 -3.21 -1.08 -10.17
CA VAL A 132 -2.67 -2.44 -10.40
C VAL A 132 -3.27 -3.07 -11.66
N ASP A 133 -4.57 -2.91 -11.89
CA ASP A 133 -5.25 -3.41 -13.09
C ASP A 133 -4.75 -2.76 -14.40
N LEU A 134 -4.19 -1.55 -14.34
CA LEU A 134 -3.60 -0.83 -15.47
C LEU A 134 -2.14 -1.22 -15.74
N GLY A 135 -1.49 -1.97 -14.86
CA GLY A 135 -0.06 -2.33 -14.98
C GLY A 135 0.90 -1.33 -14.34
N GLU A 136 0.39 -0.31 -13.67
CA GLU A 136 1.17 0.78 -13.06
C GLU A 136 1.74 0.39 -11.68
N TYR A 137 2.38 -0.79 -11.63
CA TYR A 137 2.79 -1.45 -10.39
C TYR A 137 3.71 -0.60 -9.51
N GLY A 138 4.65 0.14 -10.12
CA GLY A 138 5.54 1.04 -9.38
C GLY A 138 4.80 2.18 -8.67
N ARG A 139 3.76 2.72 -9.30
CA ARG A 139 2.89 3.74 -8.70
C ARG A 139 1.97 3.12 -7.65
N ALA A 140 1.38 1.95 -7.94
CA ALA A 140 0.56 1.22 -6.98
C ALA A 140 1.33 0.90 -5.68
N LEU A 141 2.57 0.41 -5.76
CA LEU A 141 3.42 0.16 -4.58
C LEU A 141 3.69 1.42 -3.75
N HIS A 142 3.90 2.56 -4.40
CA HIS A 142 4.07 3.84 -3.69
C HIS A 142 2.80 4.26 -2.94
N GLU A 143 1.62 4.10 -3.53
CA GLU A 143 0.35 4.42 -2.88
C GLU A 143 -0.06 3.37 -1.82
N LEU A 144 0.28 2.10 -2.02
CA LEU A 144 0.14 1.04 -1.01
C LEU A 144 0.95 1.35 0.26
N ALA A 145 2.16 1.91 0.14
CA ALA A 145 2.95 2.34 1.29
C ALA A 145 2.27 3.44 2.11
N LYS A 146 1.65 4.43 1.44
CA LYS A 146 0.83 5.46 2.11
C LYS A 146 -0.45 4.85 2.71
N PHE A 147 -1.05 3.88 2.03
CA PHE A 147 -2.27 3.23 2.50
C PHE A 147 -2.03 2.34 3.73
N ARG A 148 -0.90 1.63 3.81
CA ARG A 148 -0.47 0.91 5.03
C ARG A 148 -0.35 1.86 6.23
N LEU A 149 0.25 3.03 6.06
CA LEU A 149 0.34 4.07 7.09
C LEU A 149 -1.05 4.60 7.50
N LEU A 150 -1.96 4.80 6.54
CA LEU A 150 -3.34 5.20 6.81
C LEU A 150 -4.09 4.15 7.63
N LEU A 151 -4.08 2.89 7.19
CA LEU A 151 -4.75 1.79 7.91
C LEU A 151 -4.21 1.65 9.33
N ALA A 152 -2.89 1.75 9.52
CA ALA A 152 -2.27 1.71 10.84
C ALA A 152 -2.75 2.85 11.75
N SER A 153 -2.88 4.07 11.22
CA SER A 153 -3.44 5.22 11.94
C SER A 153 -4.92 5.02 12.31
N VAL A 154 -5.73 4.48 11.41
CA VAL A 154 -7.17 4.22 11.67
C VAL A 154 -7.34 3.11 12.71
N MET A 155 -6.52 2.06 12.66
CA MET A 155 -6.49 0.97 13.63
C MET A 155 -5.77 1.31 14.94
N LYS A 156 -5.05 2.44 14.98
CA LYS A 156 -4.19 2.88 16.10
C LYS A 156 -3.07 1.90 16.45
N VAL A 157 -2.59 1.12 15.48
CA VAL A 157 -1.45 0.20 15.65
C VAL A 157 -0.14 0.87 15.25
N SER A 158 0.95 0.55 15.96
CA SER A 158 2.28 1.00 15.60
C SER A 158 2.86 0.11 14.50
N LEU A 159 3.30 0.73 13.39
CA LEU A 159 4.15 0.04 12.43
C LEU A 159 5.58 0.06 12.98
N SER A 160 6.16 -1.13 13.22
CA SER A 160 7.58 -1.26 13.55
C SER A 160 8.42 -0.57 12.48
N SER A 161 9.10 0.51 12.85
CA SER A 161 9.98 1.20 11.92
C SER A 161 11.25 0.38 11.73
N SER A 162 11.45 -0.12 10.51
CA SER A 162 12.71 -0.70 10.01
C SER A 162 13.80 0.38 9.91
N LYS A 163 14.13 1.04 11.03
CA LYS A 163 15.22 2.00 11.19
C LYS A 163 16.15 1.51 12.26
N SER A 164 17.40 1.28 11.84
CA SER A 164 18.51 0.85 12.67
C SER A 164 18.66 1.71 13.93
N SER A 165 18.86 1.04 15.06
CA SER A 165 19.19 1.65 16.34
C SER A 165 20.54 2.36 16.27
N LYS A 166 20.51 3.66 15.94
CA LYS A 166 21.56 4.61 16.30
C LYS A 166 20.95 5.63 17.25
N ASP A 167 21.07 5.36 18.56
CA ASP A 167 21.79 6.30 19.42
C ASP A 167 22.18 5.68 20.77
N ASN A 168 23.50 5.57 20.92
CA ASN A 168 24.31 5.71 22.13
C ASN A 168 23.79 5.17 23.48
N ASN A 169 24.47 4.10 23.90
CA ASN A 169 24.87 3.85 25.29
C ASN A 169 25.11 5.15 26.09
N LYS A 170 24.41 5.31 27.21
CA LYS A 170 25.04 5.87 28.41
C LYS A 170 24.64 5.06 29.64
N SER A 171 25.65 4.51 30.28
CA SER A 171 25.59 3.59 31.42
C SER A 171 24.90 4.17 32.65
N ILE A 172 24.32 3.30 33.48
CA ILE A 172 24.66 3.18 34.91
C ILE A 172 24.56 1.70 35.31
N LYS A 173 25.45 1.27 36.22
CA LYS A 173 25.62 -0.12 36.69
C LYS A 173 24.89 -0.33 38.03
N THR A 174 24.38 -1.55 38.24
CA THR A 174 24.48 -2.41 39.46
C THR A 174 23.52 -3.60 39.27
N ALA A 175 24.00 -4.85 39.09
CA ALA A 175 24.32 -5.84 40.14
C ALA A 175 23.07 -6.31 40.95
N SER A 176 22.79 -7.61 41.14
CA SER A 176 23.48 -8.85 40.74
C SER A 176 22.55 -10.09 40.82
N SER A 177 23.05 -11.26 40.36
CA SER A 177 22.79 -12.63 40.89
C SER A 177 21.39 -13.27 40.73
N ILE A 178 21.21 -14.60 40.51
CA ILE A 178 22.11 -15.77 40.35
C ILE A 178 21.34 -16.95 39.69
N SER A 179 22.04 -17.86 38.99
CA SER A 179 21.65 -19.25 38.61
C SER A 179 20.43 -19.49 37.69
N GLY A 180 20.48 -20.39 36.69
CA GLY A 180 21.61 -21.21 36.22
C GLY A 180 21.18 -22.34 35.25
N HIS A 181 22.16 -22.86 34.48
CA HIS A 181 22.20 -24.14 33.72
C HIS A 181 20.97 -24.57 32.87
N LEU A 182 21.12 -24.94 31.59
CA LEU A 182 22.08 -25.92 31.07
C LEU A 182 22.68 -25.55 29.70
N SER A 183 23.95 -25.90 29.50
CA SER A 183 24.69 -25.83 28.24
C SER A 183 24.86 -27.21 27.62
N ALA A 184 24.89 -27.29 26.28
CA ALA A 184 25.68 -28.20 25.41
C ALA A 184 25.14 -28.05 23.96
N LEU A 185 25.92 -27.91 22.88
CA LEU A 185 27.31 -28.29 22.59
C LEU A 185 28.06 -27.23 21.74
N ARG A 186 29.35 -27.00 22.07
CA ARG A 186 30.55 -26.76 21.23
C ARG A 186 30.36 -26.33 19.75
N GLU A 187 30.91 -25.21 19.25
CA GLU A 187 32.35 -24.88 19.05
C GLU A 187 33.14 -25.99 18.31
N SER A 188 33.91 -25.78 17.23
CA SER A 188 34.39 -24.56 16.55
C SER A 188 34.86 -24.96 15.10
N SER A 189 35.36 -24.09 14.21
CA SER A 189 35.93 -22.76 14.39
C SER A 189 35.78 -21.80 13.18
N THR A 190 36.36 -20.62 13.34
CA THR A 190 36.57 -19.45 12.48
C THR A 190 37.19 -19.67 11.09
N ASN A 191 36.72 -18.89 10.11
CA ASN A 191 37.60 -17.92 9.44
C ASN A 191 36.83 -16.69 8.95
N THR A 192 37.39 -15.51 9.16
CA THR A 192 36.67 -14.23 9.17
C THR A 192 36.99 -13.38 7.95
N ILE A 193 36.05 -13.18 7.03
CA ILE A 193 36.10 -12.10 6.04
C ILE A 193 34.72 -11.45 5.89
N GLY A 194 34.57 -10.22 6.39
CA GLY A 194 33.82 -9.17 5.69
C GLY A 194 32.29 -9.22 5.59
N ASN A 195 31.56 -10.16 6.19
CA ASN A 195 30.10 -10.11 6.13
C ASN A 195 29.52 -8.97 6.99
N SER A 196 29.23 -7.85 6.32
CA SER A 196 28.14 -6.95 6.72
C SER A 196 26.90 -7.79 6.99
N LEU A 197 26.36 -7.77 8.21
CA LEU A 197 25.09 -8.43 8.52
C LEU A 197 23.93 -7.71 7.82
N SER A 198 23.72 -8.05 6.55
CA SER A 198 22.48 -7.80 5.85
C SER A 198 21.38 -8.64 6.52
N ASN A 199 20.51 -8.00 7.30
CA ASN A 199 19.24 -8.58 7.74
C ASN A 199 18.27 -8.69 6.55
N SER A 200 18.72 -9.27 5.43
CA SER A 200 17.93 -9.46 4.22
C SER A 200 16.92 -10.58 4.46
N ILE A 201 15.63 -10.26 4.28
CA ILE A 201 14.52 -11.21 4.41
C ILE A 201 14.55 -12.24 3.28
N VAL A 202 15.14 -11.88 2.14
CA VAL A 202 15.29 -12.75 0.97
C VAL A 202 16.77 -13.14 0.85
N PRO A 203 17.11 -14.44 0.70
CA PRO A 203 18.50 -14.86 0.54
C PRO A 203 19.16 -14.21 -0.68
N GLU A 204 20.39 -13.73 -0.55
CA GLU A 204 21.10 -13.01 -1.63
C GLU A 204 21.23 -13.84 -2.92
N VAL A 205 21.32 -15.18 -2.82
CA VAL A 205 21.34 -16.13 -3.96
C VAL A 205 20.06 -16.08 -4.82
N ILE A 206 18.93 -15.63 -4.27
CA ILE A 206 17.66 -15.46 -4.99
C ILE A 206 17.63 -14.13 -5.76
N ILE A 207 18.37 -13.12 -5.28
CA ILE A 207 18.33 -11.75 -5.79
C ILE A 207 19.33 -11.62 -6.94
N SER A 208 18.85 -11.27 -8.12
CA SER A 208 19.65 -11.33 -9.35
C SER A 208 20.29 -10.00 -9.76
N ASN A 209 19.90 -8.88 -9.15
CA ASN A 209 20.45 -7.55 -9.46
C ASN A 209 20.10 -6.51 -8.38
N GLN A 210 20.80 -5.37 -8.40
CA GLN A 210 20.60 -4.27 -7.45
C GLN A 210 19.18 -3.71 -7.45
N TRP A 211 18.51 -3.62 -8.61
CA TRP A 211 17.13 -3.10 -8.67
C TRP A 211 16.13 -4.00 -7.93
N GLU A 212 16.33 -5.32 -7.95
CA GLU A 212 15.52 -6.24 -7.14
C GLU A 212 15.77 -5.98 -5.65
N GLN A 213 17.03 -5.88 -5.22
CA GLN A 213 17.40 -5.57 -3.84
C GLN A 213 16.78 -4.24 -3.37
N ASP A 214 16.90 -3.17 -4.15
CA ASP A 214 16.37 -1.85 -3.83
C ASP A 214 14.83 -1.87 -3.72
N THR A 215 14.16 -2.62 -4.59
CA THR A 215 12.70 -2.76 -4.58
C THR A 215 12.23 -3.56 -3.37
N ILE A 216 12.92 -4.65 -3.01
CA ILE A 216 12.67 -5.43 -1.80
C ILE A 216 12.91 -4.56 -0.56
N ASN A 217 14.07 -3.92 -0.45
CA ASN A 217 14.42 -3.03 0.67
C ASN A 217 13.37 -1.93 0.88
N LYS A 218 12.82 -1.37 -0.21
CA LYS A 218 11.82 -0.29 -0.16
C LYS A 218 10.40 -0.75 0.17
N TYR A 219 10.00 -1.98 -0.20
CA TYR A 219 8.59 -2.40 -0.17
C TYR A 219 8.32 -3.74 0.55
N HIS A 220 9.31 -4.45 1.09
CA HIS A 220 9.08 -5.72 1.81
C HIS A 220 8.12 -5.58 3.00
N ASP A 221 8.14 -4.43 3.69
CA ASP A 221 7.24 -4.12 4.80
C ASP A 221 5.76 -4.11 4.38
N LEU A 222 5.44 -3.97 3.08
CA LEU A 222 4.07 -4.07 2.57
C LEU A 222 3.53 -5.51 2.60
N PHE A 223 4.37 -6.52 2.79
CA PHE A 223 3.90 -7.89 2.99
C PHE A 223 3.38 -8.12 4.42
N GLN A 224 3.59 -7.19 5.36
CA GLN A 224 3.20 -7.35 6.77
C GLN A 224 2.33 -6.19 7.29
N PHE A 225 1.25 -6.53 7.99
CA PHE A 225 0.49 -5.61 8.83
C PHE A 225 0.48 -6.13 10.29
N PRO A 226 0.71 -5.29 11.32
CA PRO A 226 0.75 -5.76 12.71
C PRO A 226 -0.52 -6.51 13.11
N LEU A 227 -0.37 -7.80 13.45
CA LEU A 227 -1.48 -8.62 13.94
C LEU A 227 -1.97 -8.08 15.28
N ASP A 228 -3.24 -7.73 15.33
CA ASP A 228 -3.96 -7.42 16.55
C ASP A 228 -5.21 -8.28 16.60
N THR A 229 -5.20 -9.29 17.47
CA THR A 229 -6.29 -10.26 17.61
C THR A 229 -7.57 -9.66 18.22
N THR A 230 -7.54 -8.41 18.69
CA THR A 230 -8.74 -7.68 19.11
C THR A 230 -9.51 -7.10 17.92
N VAL A 231 -8.88 -7.00 16.74
CA VAL A 231 -9.49 -6.46 15.52
C VAL A 231 -10.45 -7.48 14.91
N ASN A 232 -11.74 -7.32 15.21
CA ASN A 232 -12.81 -8.19 14.70
C ASN A 232 -13.72 -7.48 13.66
N ASP A 233 -13.40 -6.24 13.26
CA ASP A 233 -14.10 -5.60 12.13
C ASP A 233 -13.68 -6.24 10.81
N ARG A 234 -14.59 -7.07 10.28
CA ARG A 234 -14.55 -7.66 8.94
C ARG A 234 -14.18 -6.65 7.84
N THR A 235 -14.62 -5.40 7.94
CA THR A 235 -14.32 -4.39 6.92
C THR A 235 -12.83 -4.03 6.94
N MET A 236 -12.28 -3.76 8.13
CA MET A 236 -10.85 -3.49 8.31
C MET A 236 -9.98 -4.67 7.89
N ILE A 237 -10.33 -5.91 8.30
CA ILE A 237 -9.61 -7.13 7.89
C ILE A 237 -9.56 -7.25 6.36
N LEU A 238 -10.68 -6.98 5.68
CA LEU A 238 -10.74 -7.01 4.21
C LEU A 238 -9.92 -5.88 3.55
N LEU A 239 -9.76 -4.72 4.18
CA LEU A 239 -8.87 -3.66 3.69
C LEU A 239 -7.39 -4.05 3.86
N VAL A 240 -7.04 -4.72 4.96
CA VAL A 240 -5.70 -5.30 5.17
C VAL A 240 -5.38 -6.33 4.06
N LEU A 241 -6.26 -7.31 3.88
CA LEU A 241 -6.11 -8.35 2.85
C LEU A 241 -6.07 -7.76 1.44
N ALA A 242 -6.90 -6.77 1.12
CA ALA A 242 -6.93 -6.14 -0.20
C ALA A 242 -5.63 -5.38 -0.52
N TYR A 243 -5.00 -4.70 0.46
CA TYR A 243 -3.72 -4.03 0.20
C TYR A 243 -2.59 -5.06 0.04
N GLN A 244 -2.54 -6.10 0.86
CA GLN A 244 -1.53 -7.17 0.76
C GLN A 244 -1.67 -7.93 -0.57
N MET A 245 -2.89 -8.30 -0.95
CA MET A 245 -3.20 -8.90 -2.26
C MET A 245 -2.68 -8.04 -3.42
N ASN A 246 -2.94 -6.73 -3.39
CA ASN A 246 -2.44 -5.83 -4.43
C ASN A 246 -0.91 -5.68 -4.41
N CYS A 247 -0.26 -5.76 -3.25
CA CYS A 247 1.21 -5.79 -3.15
C CYS A 247 1.79 -7.07 -3.79
N ILE A 248 1.20 -8.23 -3.49
CA ILE A 248 1.56 -9.52 -4.10
C ILE A 248 1.39 -9.46 -5.61
N ARG A 249 0.25 -8.97 -6.11
CA ARG A 249 0.00 -8.77 -7.55
C ARG A 249 1.06 -7.86 -8.19
N CYS A 250 1.47 -6.78 -7.53
CA CYS A 250 2.53 -5.92 -8.04
C CYS A 250 3.86 -6.68 -8.16
N PHE A 251 4.33 -7.34 -7.09
CA PHE A 251 5.60 -8.08 -7.12
C PHE A 251 5.60 -9.24 -8.13
N CYS A 252 4.45 -9.89 -8.32
CA CYS A 252 4.29 -11.00 -9.24
C CYS A 252 4.31 -10.62 -10.73
N GLU A 253 4.01 -9.36 -11.09
CA GLU A 253 3.91 -8.93 -12.50
C GLU A 253 4.95 -7.83 -12.84
N LEU A 254 5.61 -7.21 -11.83
CA LEU A 254 6.63 -6.18 -12.03
C LEU A 254 7.88 -6.74 -12.74
N LYS A 255 8.24 -6.11 -13.87
CA LYS A 255 9.30 -6.57 -14.80
C LYS A 255 9.17 -8.07 -15.11
N ASP A 256 8.04 -8.45 -15.67
CA ASP A 256 7.78 -9.82 -16.15
C ASP A 256 8.04 -10.88 -15.06
N GLY A 257 7.53 -10.61 -13.86
CA GLY A 257 7.61 -11.51 -12.72
C GLY A 257 9.02 -11.69 -12.14
N ALA A 258 9.93 -10.73 -12.34
CA ALA A 258 11.29 -10.78 -11.78
C ALA A 258 11.31 -11.02 -10.26
N LEU A 259 10.38 -10.41 -9.51
CA LEU A 259 10.28 -10.53 -8.05
C LEU A 259 9.38 -11.68 -7.57
N ALA A 260 8.77 -12.46 -8.47
CA ALA A 260 7.88 -13.56 -8.11
C ALA A 260 8.58 -14.62 -7.24
N LYS A 261 9.86 -14.91 -7.55
CA LYS A 261 10.74 -15.82 -6.79
C LYS A 261 10.93 -15.43 -5.31
N CYS A 262 10.71 -14.17 -4.96
CA CYS A 262 10.89 -13.63 -3.62
C CYS A 262 9.65 -13.79 -2.73
N ILE A 263 8.48 -14.06 -3.31
CA ILE A 263 7.19 -14.09 -2.59
C ILE A 263 7.19 -15.03 -1.37
N PRO A 264 7.70 -16.28 -1.42
CA PRO A 264 7.62 -17.18 -0.27
C PRO A 264 8.35 -16.65 0.97
N TYR A 265 9.56 -16.12 0.78
CA TYR A 265 10.37 -15.53 1.84
C TYR A 265 9.72 -14.29 2.48
N LEU A 266 8.99 -13.50 1.68
CA LEU A 266 8.27 -12.31 2.15
C LEU A 266 7.04 -12.67 3.03
N PHE A 267 6.62 -13.93 3.05
CA PHE A 267 5.56 -14.46 3.91
C PHE A 267 6.06 -15.08 5.22
N GLU A 268 7.37 -15.25 5.42
CA GLU A 268 7.92 -15.90 6.63
C GLU A 268 7.68 -15.08 7.92
N LYS A 269 7.46 -13.77 7.78
CA LYS A 269 7.20 -12.86 8.92
C LYS A 269 5.71 -12.81 9.29
N PRO A 270 5.39 -12.67 10.59
CA PRO A 270 4.01 -12.61 11.06
C PRO A 270 3.29 -11.34 10.58
N GLY A 271 1.98 -11.46 10.41
CA GLY A 271 1.15 -10.39 9.85
C GLY A 271 1.11 -10.38 8.33
N ASN A 272 1.53 -11.48 7.70
CA ASN A 272 1.35 -11.71 6.27
C ASN A 272 -0.12 -11.98 5.91
N PHE A 273 -0.39 -12.11 4.61
CA PHE A 273 -1.75 -12.33 4.08
C PHE A 273 -2.42 -13.60 4.63
N LEU A 274 -1.66 -14.69 4.87
CA LEU A 274 -2.23 -15.93 5.41
C LEU A 274 -2.65 -15.76 6.87
N ASP A 275 -1.92 -15.00 7.67
CA ASP A 275 -2.28 -14.72 9.06
C ASP A 275 -3.56 -13.88 9.14
N TRP A 276 -3.70 -12.87 8.28
CA TRP A 276 -4.93 -12.08 8.18
C TRP A 276 -6.10 -12.87 7.58
N CYS A 277 -5.85 -13.85 6.72
CA CYS A 277 -6.87 -14.81 6.28
C CYS A 277 -7.33 -15.73 7.43
N LYS A 278 -6.41 -16.19 8.29
CA LYS A 278 -6.75 -16.95 9.51
C LYS A 278 -7.59 -16.10 10.48
N GLN A 279 -7.27 -14.81 10.62
CA GLN A 279 -8.09 -13.88 11.40
C GLN A 279 -9.45 -13.60 10.74
N LEU A 280 -9.55 -13.65 9.41
CA LEU A 280 -10.84 -13.57 8.72
C LEU A 280 -11.67 -14.86 8.88
N LEU A 281 -11.03 -16.04 8.97
CA LEU A 281 -11.74 -17.33 9.13
C LEU A 281 -12.63 -17.35 10.39
N SER A 282 -12.21 -16.71 11.49
CA SER A 282 -13.00 -16.62 12.73
C SER A 282 -14.17 -15.62 12.66
N VAL A 283 -14.23 -14.76 11.63
CA VAL A 283 -15.23 -13.69 11.46
C VAL A 283 -16.18 -13.96 10.28
N ASP A 284 -15.66 -14.43 9.15
CA ASP A 284 -16.38 -14.79 7.93
C ASP A 284 -15.59 -15.83 7.14
N SER A 285 -15.79 -17.11 7.47
CA SER A 285 -15.10 -18.23 6.83
C SER A 285 -15.34 -18.30 5.33
N ALA A 286 -16.56 -18.00 4.87
CA ALA A 286 -16.93 -18.06 3.46
C ALA A 286 -16.22 -16.99 2.60
N ILE A 287 -15.88 -15.82 3.16
CA ILE A 287 -15.02 -14.86 2.46
C ILE A 287 -13.54 -15.19 2.67
N ALA A 288 -13.12 -15.68 3.82
CA ALA A 288 -11.72 -16.09 4.02
C ALA A 288 -11.28 -17.16 3.01
N SER A 289 -12.09 -18.21 2.79
CA SER A 289 -11.82 -19.20 1.73
C SER A 289 -11.73 -18.56 0.34
N LYS A 290 -12.58 -17.58 0.02
CA LYS A 290 -12.50 -16.85 -1.27
C LYS A 290 -11.22 -16.01 -1.42
N GLN A 291 -10.65 -15.51 -0.32
CA GLN A 291 -9.38 -14.80 -0.33
C GLN A 291 -8.20 -15.76 -0.53
N LEU A 292 -8.23 -16.95 0.11
CA LEU A 292 -7.26 -18.03 -0.09
C LEU A 292 -7.29 -18.57 -1.53
N ASP A 293 -8.47 -18.89 -2.05
CA ASP A 293 -8.74 -19.20 -3.45
C ASP A 293 -8.14 -18.15 -4.41
N GLY A 294 -8.30 -16.88 -4.05
CA GLY A 294 -7.83 -15.73 -4.83
C GLY A 294 -6.30 -15.69 -4.94
N ILE A 295 -5.60 -15.83 -3.80
CA ILE A 295 -4.13 -15.84 -3.79
C ILE A 295 -3.58 -17.11 -4.48
N GLN A 296 -4.18 -18.28 -4.25
CA GLN A 296 -3.80 -19.52 -4.94
C GLN A 296 -3.91 -19.38 -6.46
N LYS A 297 -5.01 -18.80 -6.97
CA LYS A 297 -5.21 -18.57 -8.41
C LYS A 297 -4.17 -17.60 -8.99
N ILE A 298 -3.85 -16.51 -8.28
CA ILE A 298 -2.82 -15.55 -8.69
C ILE A 298 -1.44 -16.21 -8.72
N LEU A 299 -1.03 -16.87 -7.65
CA LEU A 299 0.27 -17.54 -7.56
C LEU A 299 0.39 -18.70 -8.57
N SER A 300 -0.69 -19.46 -8.80
CA SER A 300 -0.73 -20.52 -9.82
C SER A 300 -0.61 -19.96 -11.25
N LYS A 301 -1.21 -18.79 -11.53
CA LYS A 301 -1.03 -18.09 -12.81
C LYS A 301 0.44 -17.70 -12.98
N VAL A 302 1.02 -17.04 -11.97
CA VAL A 302 2.40 -16.52 -11.97
C VAL A 302 3.42 -17.65 -12.14
N ALA A 303 3.23 -18.78 -11.45
CA ALA A 303 4.07 -19.96 -11.59
C ALA A 303 4.07 -20.55 -13.02
N LYS A 304 2.92 -20.49 -13.71
CA LYS A 304 2.78 -20.92 -15.12
C LYS A 304 3.32 -19.88 -16.11
N SER A 305 3.09 -18.59 -15.85
CA SER A 305 3.54 -17.49 -16.71
C SER A 305 5.05 -17.24 -16.66
N TYR A 306 5.70 -17.52 -15.53
CA TYR A 306 7.12 -17.23 -15.32
C TYR A 306 7.90 -18.47 -14.83
N PRO A 307 8.08 -19.54 -15.64
CA PRO A 307 8.57 -20.84 -15.15
C PRO A 307 9.97 -20.83 -14.50
N GLN A 308 10.81 -19.83 -14.79
CA GLN A 308 12.12 -19.69 -14.16
C GLN A 308 12.03 -19.09 -12.74
N ASN A 309 11.23 -18.04 -12.56
CA ASN A 309 11.02 -17.35 -11.27
C ASN A 309 9.89 -17.98 -10.43
N GLY A 310 9.06 -18.82 -11.04
CA GLY A 310 7.87 -19.43 -10.45
C GLY A 310 8.11 -20.75 -9.71
N LYS A 311 9.32 -21.33 -9.75
CA LYS A 311 9.62 -22.61 -9.10
C LYS A 311 9.40 -22.55 -7.59
N GLN A 312 9.89 -21.49 -6.95
CA GLN A 312 9.71 -21.23 -5.53
C GLN A 312 8.23 -21.06 -5.16
N ILE A 313 7.41 -20.51 -6.07
CA ILE A 313 5.97 -20.36 -5.88
C ILE A 313 5.25 -21.72 -5.90
N LEU A 314 5.67 -22.67 -6.74
CA LEU A 314 5.06 -24.02 -6.77
C LEU A 314 5.24 -24.75 -5.43
N SER A 315 6.42 -24.69 -4.83
CA SER A 315 6.66 -25.25 -3.49
C SER A 315 5.86 -24.52 -2.41
N PHE A 316 5.71 -23.19 -2.54
CA PHE A 316 4.94 -22.38 -1.58
C PHE A 316 3.42 -22.62 -1.67
N LEU A 317 2.88 -22.88 -2.86
CA LEU A 317 1.47 -23.23 -3.06
C LEU A 317 1.08 -24.48 -2.25
N GLN A 318 1.95 -25.51 -2.22
CA GLN A 318 1.72 -26.70 -1.41
C GLN A 318 1.59 -26.38 0.09
N ILE A 319 2.29 -25.36 0.59
CA ILE A 319 2.20 -24.89 1.98
C ILE A 319 0.87 -24.16 2.21
N ILE A 320 0.41 -23.35 1.26
CA ILE A 320 -0.91 -22.68 1.35
C ILE A 320 -2.05 -23.72 1.37
N ASP A 321 -1.94 -24.77 0.55
CA ASP A 321 -2.95 -25.82 0.48
C ASP A 321 -3.07 -26.59 1.82
N ILE A 322 -1.94 -26.87 2.47
CA ILE A 322 -1.89 -27.47 3.83
C ILE A 322 -2.48 -26.53 4.89
N LEU A 323 -2.28 -25.21 4.75
CA LEU A 323 -2.82 -24.19 5.67
C LEU A 323 -4.29 -23.80 5.41
N SER A 324 -4.91 -24.39 4.38
CA SER A 324 -6.31 -24.14 4.00
C SER A 324 -7.28 -25.26 4.45
N LEU A 325 -6.77 -26.21 5.26
CA LEU A 325 -7.48 -27.30 5.92
C LEU A 325 -7.51 -27.09 7.45
#